data_AF-A0ABD1G989-F1
#
_entry.id   AF-A0ABD1G989-F1
#
_cell.length_a   1.000
_cell.length_b   1.000
_cell.length_c   1.000
_cell.angle_alpha   90.00
_cell.angle_beta   90.00
_cell.angle_gamma   90.00
#
_symmetry.space_group_name_H-M   'P 1'
#
loop_
_entity.id
_entity.type
_entity.pdbx_description
1 polymer ?
#
loop_
_entity_poly.entity_id
_entity_poly.type
_entity_poly.pdbx_seq_one_letter_code
_entity_poly.pdbx_strand_id
1 'polypeptide(L)'
;MEFKSVDASFVSNGEGKLESVPDSRSAIFKSRSLLGPEKYQLMNFFKHVQGIFANGSEEDLEIPFVEFLTKRGLSQKLKSIILYTIAWADHDQENLELCKDVISTKSGINRLALYHSSIGRSVLAFSL
;
A
#
# COMPACT_ATOMS: atom_id res chain seq x y z
N MET A 1 -6.95 -20.57 -23.15
CA MET A 1 -6.50 -20.35 -21.77
C MET A 1 -7.50 -19.43 -21.11
N GLU A 2 -8.05 -19.81 -19.96
CA GLU A 2 -9.06 -19.03 -19.21
C GLU A 2 -8.49 -18.59 -17.86
N PHE A 3 -8.85 -17.39 -17.41
CA PHE A 3 -8.42 -16.83 -16.13
C PHE A 3 -9.65 -16.61 -15.23
N LYS A 4 -9.51 -16.93 -13.94
CA LYS A 4 -10.49 -16.59 -12.90
C LYS A 4 -9.95 -15.43 -12.07
N SER A 5 -10.84 -14.51 -11.68
CA SER A 5 -10.48 -13.39 -10.82
C SER A 5 -10.16 -13.85 -9.39
N VAL A 6 -9.37 -13.04 -8.69
CA VAL A 6 -9.23 -13.13 -7.24
C VAL A 6 -10.34 -12.30 -6.61
N ASP A 7 -11.16 -12.91 -5.76
CA ASP A 7 -12.34 -12.26 -5.18
C ASP A 7 -12.01 -11.37 -3.98
N ALA A 8 -10.92 -11.66 -3.27
CA ALA A 8 -10.50 -10.91 -2.10
C ALA A 8 -9.02 -11.11 -1.77
N SER A 9 -8.41 -10.08 -1.18
CA SER A 9 -7.08 -10.11 -0.58
C SER A 9 -7.19 -9.95 0.94
N PHE A 10 -6.33 -10.65 1.68
CA PHE A 10 -6.29 -10.60 3.14
C PHE A 10 -4.86 -10.42 3.65
N VAL A 11 -4.74 -9.85 4.85
CA VAL A 11 -3.50 -9.74 5.62
C VAL A 11 -3.71 -10.35 7.00
N SER A 12 -2.70 -11.06 7.53
CA SER A 12 -2.74 -11.55 8.91
C SER A 12 -2.36 -10.43 9.86
N ASN A 13 -3.15 -10.24 10.91
CA ASN A 13 -2.76 -9.38 12.02
C ASN A 13 -1.78 -10.11 12.96
N GLY A 14 -1.27 -9.40 13.98
CA GLY A 14 -0.32 -9.94 14.96
C GLY A 14 -0.87 -11.07 15.83
N GLU A 15 -2.19 -11.31 15.82
CA GLU A 15 -2.87 -12.41 16.52
C GLU A 15 -3.12 -13.61 15.59
N GLY A 16 -2.64 -13.57 14.34
CA GLY A 16 -2.84 -14.63 13.34
C GLY A 16 -4.21 -14.59 12.65
N LYS A 17 -5.03 -13.57 12.88
CA LYS A 17 -6.35 -13.43 12.26
C LYS A 17 -6.25 -12.73 10.91
N LEU A 18 -6.93 -13.29 9.91
CA LEU A 18 -7.03 -12.70 8.58
C LEU A 18 -8.05 -11.54 8.55
N GLU A 19 -7.63 -10.44 7.93
CA GLU A 19 -8.42 -9.24 7.77
C GLU A 19 -8.32 -8.72 6.33
N SER A 20 -9.38 -8.11 5.81
CA SER A 20 -9.35 -7.53 4.47
C SER A 20 -8.31 -6.44 4.37
N VAL A 21 -7.56 -6.42 3.27
CA VAL A 21 -6.53 -5.40 3.02
C VAL A 21 -7.21 -4.02 2.91
N PRO A 22 -6.73 -2.99 3.63
CA PRO A 22 -7.30 -1.64 3.55
C PRO A 22 -6.79 -0.89 2.32
N ASP A 23 -7.11 -1.42 1.13
CA ASP A 23 -6.55 -1.02 -0.17
C ASP A 23 -7.45 -0.08 -0.99
N SER A 24 -8.58 0.32 -0.43
CA SER A 24 -9.54 1.23 -1.05
C SER A 24 -10.21 2.08 0.01
N ARG A 25 -10.82 3.19 -0.39
CA ARG A 25 -11.58 4.05 0.54
C ARG A 25 -12.66 3.25 1.29
N SER A 26 -13.36 2.35 0.60
CA SER A 26 -14.39 1.50 1.20
C SER A 26 -13.78 0.50 2.19
N ALA A 27 -12.68 -0.16 1.84
CA ALA A 27 -11.99 -1.11 2.71
C ALA A 27 -11.42 -0.44 3.96
N ILE A 28 -10.77 0.72 3.82
CA ILE A 28 -10.27 1.52 4.95
C ILE A 28 -11.42 1.90 5.89
N PHE A 29 -12.54 2.38 5.33
CA PHE A 29 -13.69 2.77 6.14
C PHE A 29 -14.30 1.59 6.90
N LYS A 30 -14.48 0.44 6.23
CA LYS A 30 -15.07 -0.79 6.80
C LYS A 30 -14.13 -1.55 7.73
N SER A 31 -12.82 -1.29 7.69
CA SER A 31 -11.85 -1.96 8.55
C SER A 31 -12.19 -1.74 10.02
N ARG A 32 -12.24 -2.85 10.78
CA ARG A 32 -12.45 -2.85 12.24
C ARG A 32 -11.13 -2.81 13.01
N SER A 33 -10.02 -3.16 12.35
CA SER A 33 -8.71 -3.19 12.98
C SER A 33 -7.98 -1.86 12.89
N LEU A 34 -8.38 -0.97 11.97
CA LEU A 34 -7.84 0.37 11.89
C LEU A 34 -8.59 1.32 12.83
N LEU A 35 -7.85 2.05 13.65
CA LEU A 35 -8.37 3.15 14.44
C LEU A 35 -8.63 4.38 13.56
N GLY A 36 -9.46 5.32 14.04
CA GLY A 36 -9.76 6.57 13.34
C GLY A 36 -8.51 7.31 12.81
N PRO A 37 -7.47 7.53 13.64
CA PRO A 37 -6.22 8.15 13.21
C PRO A 37 -5.50 7.36 12.11
N GLU A 38 -5.47 6.01 12.20
CA GLU A 38 -4.83 5.15 11.20
C GLU A 38 -5.57 5.21 9.86
N LYS A 39 -6.91 5.25 9.89
CA LYS A 39 -7.74 5.44 8.69
C LYS A 39 -7.44 6.77 8.03
N TYR A 40 -7.35 7.84 8.82
CA TYR A 40 -7.01 9.18 8.32
C TYR A 40 -5.62 9.23 7.69
N GLN A 41 -4.61 8.64 8.34
CA GLN A 41 -3.25 8.52 7.82
C GLN A 41 -3.20 7.79 6.47
N LEU A 42 -3.83 6.62 6.36
CA LEU A 42 -3.90 5.89 5.08
C LEU A 42 -4.63 6.67 3.99
N MET A 43 -5.77 7.29 4.32
CA MET A 43 -6.52 8.08 3.35
C MET A 43 -5.71 9.26 2.81
N ASN A 44 -4.99 9.96 3.67
CA ASN A 44 -4.12 11.06 3.25
C ASN A 44 -2.91 10.57 2.44
N PHE A 45 -2.32 9.44 2.83
CA PHE A 45 -1.24 8.82 2.07
C PHE A 45 -1.68 8.48 0.64
N PHE A 46 -2.80 7.79 0.47
CA PHE A 46 -3.28 7.43 -0.88
C PHE A 46 -3.65 8.66 -1.71
N LYS A 47 -4.24 9.69 -1.11
CA LYS A 47 -4.49 10.97 -1.80
C LYS A 47 -3.19 11.63 -2.27
N HIS A 48 -2.16 11.60 -1.44
CA HIS A 48 -0.84 12.14 -1.78
C HIS A 48 -0.24 11.38 -2.96
N VAL A 49 -0.21 10.05 -2.89
CA VAL A 49 0.29 9.19 -3.98
C VAL A 49 -0.49 9.40 -5.28
N GLN A 50 -1.81 9.60 -5.23
CA GLN A 50 -2.61 9.99 -6.39
C GLN A 50 -2.18 11.33 -6.99
N GLY A 51 -1.85 12.31 -6.15
CA GLY A 51 -1.30 13.60 -6.59
C GLY A 51 0.04 13.44 -7.33
N ILE A 52 0.90 12.53 -6.87
CA ILE A 52 2.16 12.20 -7.54
C ILE A 52 1.90 11.63 -8.93
N PHE A 53 0.92 10.73 -9.08
CA PHE A 53 0.57 10.17 -10.39
C PHE A 53 0.04 11.21 -11.36
N ALA A 54 -0.74 12.19 -10.87
CA ALA A 54 -1.33 13.22 -11.71
C ALA A 54 -0.32 14.29 -12.15
N ASN A 55 0.58 14.69 -11.24
CA ASN A 55 1.42 15.88 -11.44
C ASN A 55 2.91 15.55 -11.65
N GLY A 56 3.34 14.31 -11.42
CA GLY A 56 4.69 13.83 -11.71
C GLY A 56 5.81 14.41 -10.84
N SER A 57 5.50 15.24 -9.84
CA SER A 57 6.50 15.91 -9.00
C SER A 57 6.49 15.37 -7.57
N GLU A 58 7.49 14.56 -7.22
CA GLU A 58 7.79 14.20 -5.84
C GLU A 58 9.30 14.35 -5.63
N GLU A 59 9.67 15.15 -4.64
CA GLU A 59 11.02 15.15 -4.09
C GLU A 59 11.16 13.88 -3.24
N ASP A 60 12.30 13.18 -3.27
CA ASP A 60 12.53 11.88 -2.61
C ASP A 60 12.14 10.59 -3.38
N LEU A 61 12.08 10.61 -4.72
CA LEU A 61 11.84 9.37 -5.49
C LEU A 61 12.92 8.29 -5.33
N GLU A 62 14.15 8.69 -5.00
CA GLU A 62 15.31 7.80 -4.90
C GLU A 62 15.61 7.32 -3.47
N ILE A 63 14.95 7.87 -2.44
CA ILE A 63 15.13 7.36 -1.07
C ILE A 63 14.47 5.99 -0.92
N PRO A 64 14.85 5.19 0.09
CA PRO A 64 14.14 3.96 0.44
C PRO A 64 12.66 4.21 0.70
N PHE A 65 11.79 3.38 0.15
CA PHE A 65 10.35 3.55 0.25
C PHE A 65 9.87 3.53 1.71
N VAL A 66 10.48 2.71 2.57
CA VAL A 66 10.21 2.70 4.03
C VAL A 66 10.46 4.06 4.69
N GLU A 67 11.47 4.81 4.24
CA GLU A 67 11.78 6.15 4.74
C GLU A 67 10.74 7.14 4.26
N PHE A 68 10.32 7.06 3.00
CA PHE A 68 9.21 7.85 2.47
C PHE A 68 7.92 7.61 3.27
N LEU A 69 7.56 6.36 3.56
CA LEU A 69 6.39 6.05 4.40
C LEU A 69 6.51 6.63 5.81
N THR A 70 7.73 6.64 6.36
CA THR A 70 8.02 7.23 7.68
C THR A 70 7.90 8.76 7.65
N LYS A 71 8.42 9.44 6.61
CA LYS A 71 8.26 10.89 6.39
C LYS A 71 6.78 11.28 6.26
N ARG A 72 5.93 10.39 5.74
CA ARG A 72 4.47 10.57 5.66
C ARG A 72 3.73 10.31 6.98
N GLY A 73 4.45 10.00 8.06
CA GLY A 73 3.91 9.84 9.40
C GLY A 73 3.09 8.56 9.60
N LEU A 74 3.30 7.54 8.76
CA LEU A 74 2.58 6.27 8.89
C LEU A 74 3.10 5.47 10.08
N SER A 75 2.18 4.90 10.86
CA SER A 75 2.53 3.98 11.95
C SER A 75 3.20 2.72 11.40
N GLN A 76 3.93 1.99 12.26
CA GLN A 76 4.61 0.76 11.86
C GLN A 76 3.65 -0.22 11.18
N LYS A 77 2.49 -0.46 11.79
CA LYS A 77 1.44 -1.32 11.25
C LYS A 77 1.02 -0.91 9.83
N LEU A 78 0.84 0.40 9.58
CA LEU A 78 0.47 0.89 8.26
C LEU A 78 1.59 0.71 7.24
N LYS A 79 2.85 0.93 7.66
CA LYS A 79 4.02 0.67 6.81
C LYS A 79 4.08 -0.80 6.41
N SER A 80 3.93 -1.72 7.36
CA SER A 80 3.96 -3.17 7.06
C SER A 80 2.85 -3.59 6.10
N ILE A 81 1.62 -3.06 6.27
CA ILE A 81 0.52 -3.31 5.33
C ILE A 81 0.90 -2.84 3.91
N ILE A 82 1.39 -1.61 3.77
CA ILE A 82 1.73 -1.06 2.45
C ILE A 82 2.90 -1.83 1.83
N LEU A 83 3.96 -2.08 2.57
CA LEU A 83 5.17 -2.73 2.07
C LEU A 83 4.90 -4.18 1.65
N TYR A 84 4.27 -4.97 2.52
CA TYR A 84 4.21 -6.41 2.32
C TYR A 84 2.92 -6.87 1.64
N THR A 85 1.83 -6.13 1.79
CA THR A 85 0.53 -6.55 1.23
C THR A 85 0.20 -5.85 -0.08
N ILE A 86 0.62 -4.60 -0.26
CA ILE A 86 0.26 -3.79 -1.43
C ILE A 86 1.45 -3.68 -2.40
N ALA A 87 2.62 -3.30 -1.90
CA ALA A 87 3.85 -3.20 -2.68
C ALA A 87 4.61 -4.53 -2.81
N TRP A 88 4.17 -5.58 -2.12
CA TRP A 88 4.72 -6.94 -2.20
C TRP A 88 6.25 -6.96 -2.07
N ALA A 89 6.77 -6.41 -0.98
CA ALA A 89 8.19 -6.48 -0.68
C ALA A 89 8.57 -7.91 -0.28
N ASP A 90 9.53 -8.50 -1.01
CA ASP A 90 10.00 -9.88 -0.78
C ASP A 90 11.00 -9.99 0.38
N HIS A 91 11.59 -8.85 0.78
CA HIS A 91 12.59 -8.75 1.83
C HIS A 91 12.18 -7.72 2.87
N ASP A 92 12.63 -7.91 4.10
CA ASP A 92 12.38 -6.99 5.21
C ASP A 92 12.95 -5.60 4.88
N GLN A 93 12.07 -4.63 4.70
CA GLN A 93 12.42 -3.25 4.37
C GLN A 93 12.66 -2.40 5.64
N GLU A 94 12.39 -2.93 6.83
CA GLU A 94 12.54 -2.19 8.10
C GLU A 94 13.97 -2.25 8.63
N ASN A 95 14.76 -3.22 8.18
CA ASN A 95 16.20 -3.32 8.44
C ASN A 95 17.01 -3.18 7.15
N LEU A 96 17.34 -1.93 6.79
CA LEU A 96 18.02 -1.60 5.54
C LEU A 96 19.44 -2.19 5.44
N GLU A 97 20.12 -2.45 6.56
CA GLU A 97 21.47 -3.04 6.56
C GLU A 97 21.47 -4.52 6.15
N LEU A 98 20.38 -5.24 6.46
CA LEU A 98 20.22 -6.65 6.13
C LEU A 98 19.34 -6.88 4.89
N CYS A 99 18.73 -5.83 4.35
CA CYS A 99 17.82 -5.91 3.22
C CYS A 99 18.59 -6.16 1.92
N LYS A 100 18.26 -7.27 1.25
CA LYS A 100 18.92 -7.68 0.00
C LYS A 100 18.49 -6.87 -1.22
N ASP A 101 17.27 -6.33 -1.19
CA ASP A 101 16.71 -5.52 -2.27
C ASP A 101 15.85 -4.42 -1.65
N VAL A 102 16.45 -3.23 -1.49
CA VAL A 102 15.76 -2.07 -0.95
C VAL A 102 14.91 -1.44 -2.03
N ILE A 103 13.61 -1.35 -1.77
CA ILE A 103 12.64 -0.75 -2.68
C ILE A 103 12.81 0.76 -2.64
N SER A 104 13.12 1.40 -3.76
CA SER A 104 13.08 2.86 -3.89
C SER A 104 11.65 3.40 -3.85
N THR A 105 11.47 4.64 -3.43
CA THR A 105 10.14 5.29 -3.41
C THR A 105 9.46 5.24 -4.76
N LYS A 106 10.20 5.49 -5.86
CA LYS A 106 9.68 5.36 -7.22
C LYS A 106 9.13 3.96 -7.52
N SER A 107 9.87 2.91 -7.14
CA SER A 107 9.43 1.53 -7.31
C SER A 107 8.19 1.23 -6.47
N GLY A 108 8.19 1.62 -5.18
CA GLY A 108 7.04 1.44 -4.30
C GLY A 108 5.77 2.12 -4.80
N ILE A 109 5.88 3.36 -5.28
CA ILE A 109 4.79 4.13 -5.88
C ILE A 109 4.28 3.47 -7.17
N ASN A 110 5.16 2.97 -8.04
CA ASN A 110 4.75 2.25 -9.26
C ASN A 110 4.02 0.94 -8.93
N ARG A 111 4.47 0.21 -7.90
CA ARG A 111 3.80 -1.02 -7.43
C ARG A 111 2.41 -0.70 -6.86
N LEU A 112 2.27 0.38 -6.08
CA LEU A 112 0.98 0.90 -5.62
C LEU A 112 0.04 1.24 -6.79
N ALA A 113 0.56 1.92 -7.82
CA ALA A 113 -0.19 2.24 -9.02
C ALA A 113 -0.70 0.97 -9.70
N LEU A 114 0.20 0.02 -9.94
CA LEU A 114 -0.12 -1.27 -10.54
C LEU A 114 -1.18 -2.03 -9.76
N TYR A 115 -1.03 -2.12 -8.43
CA TYR A 115 -1.99 -2.77 -7.54
C TYR A 115 -3.37 -2.13 -7.65
N HIS A 116 -3.47 -0.82 -7.40
CA HIS A 116 -4.74 -0.09 -7.46
C HIS A 116 -5.40 -0.17 -8.83
N SER A 117 -4.59 -0.32 -9.86
CA SER A 117 -5.08 -0.47 -11.21
C SER A 117 -5.51 -1.90 -11.54
N SER A 118 -5.01 -2.89 -10.83
CA SER A 118 -5.38 -4.29 -11.03
C SER A 118 -6.64 -4.68 -10.25
N ILE A 119 -6.81 -4.13 -9.05
CA ILE A 119 -8.03 -4.32 -8.25
C ILE A 119 -9.23 -3.66 -8.96
N GLY A 120 -10.33 -4.39 -9.11
CA GLY A 120 -11.56 -3.89 -9.74
C GLY A 120 -11.62 -3.93 -11.27
N ARG A 121 -10.48 -4.00 -11.99
CA ARG A 121 -10.49 -4.12 -13.48
C ARG A 121 -11.14 -5.41 -14.00
N SER A 122 -11.16 -6.47 -13.20
CA SER A 122 -11.85 -7.71 -13.56
C SER A 122 -13.37 -7.64 -13.39
N VAL A 123 -13.90 -6.58 -12.77
CA VAL A 123 -15.34 -6.43 -12.51
C VAL A 123 -15.96 -5.16 -13.06
N LEU A 124 -15.25 -4.04 -13.28
CA LEU A 124 -15.65 -2.91 -14.15
C LEU A 124 -14.65 -1.76 -14.02
N ALA A 125 -14.55 -0.96 -15.09
CA ALA A 125 -13.72 0.21 -15.21
C ALA A 125 -13.83 1.18 -14.01
N PHE A 126 -12.67 1.72 -13.63
CA PHE A 126 -12.47 2.79 -12.66
C PHE A 126 -13.64 3.77 -12.57
N SER A 127 -14.26 3.81 -11.40
CA SER A 127 -14.90 5.02 -10.86
C SER A 127 -14.62 5.06 -9.36
N LEU A 128 -13.68 5.94 -8.99
CA LEU A 128 -13.50 6.50 -7.65
C LEU A 128 -14.01 7.93 -7.68
#